data_AF-A0A833TH34-F1
#
_entry.id   AF-A0A833TH34-F1
#
_cell.length_a   1.000
_cell.length_b   1.000
_cell.length_c   1.000
_cell.angle_alpha   90.00
_cell.angle_beta   90.00
_cell.angle_gamma   90.00
#
_symmetry.space_group_name_H-M   'P 1'
#
loop_
_entity.id
_entity.type
_entity.pdbx_description
1 polymer ?
#
loop_
_entity_poly.entity_id
_entity_poly.type
_entity_poly.pdbx_seq_one_letter_code
_entity_poly.pdbx_strand_id
1 'polypeptide(L)'
;MLVKSPMPTLTPKQLNQIHAQLLKNPQPFLLNPLLGLLTNSATPQNALVLYNQMLHRPSSHNHYTFTYALKACSLLHARQKGLEIHARVLKSGHYSDIFISNSLLHFYLVGNDIVSTCQVFDSISSPDVVSWTSIISGLSKCGFEEEAIFKFSSMDVRPNSTTLVSVMSACASLRAVELGKAVHGYILRNMDESNVILSNVILDFYVRCGSLASAKYLFVNMPNRDVFSWTTMVSGYAQGGSSEEAVRVFQEMVEVGEALPNEATIVSVLSACSSIGALSLGQWVHSYIDSRSDISVEGNVGNALINMYVKCGHVSLAIQVFNKLICKDIISWSTIISGLAMNGQGVHALQLFSLMLVLGVPPDDVTFIGLLSACSHAGLVDKGLMFFEVMKNVYRITPQMQHYACMVDIYGRAGLLEEAEEFIRQMPVEAEGPIWGALLNGCRVHRNEKMFERIRQCLLDTRGVSIGTFALLSNTYAISDRWEDSSKVRDAMRCMGLKKMAGSSWIEVEPSTNDQDNPDACYTFAGK
;
A
#
# COMPACT_ATOMS: atom_id res chain seq x y z
N MET A 1 -23.57 5.98 -19.67
CA MET A 1 -23.24 5.18 -20.87
C MET A 1 -23.06 6.09 -22.07
N LEU A 2 -21.83 6.49 -22.39
CA LEU A 2 -21.52 7.20 -23.63
C LEU A 2 -20.95 6.18 -24.61
N VAL A 3 -21.80 5.73 -25.54
CA VAL A 3 -21.41 4.88 -26.66
C VAL A 3 -20.42 5.67 -27.52
N LYS A 4 -19.14 5.26 -27.47
CA LYS A 4 -18.12 5.70 -28.44
C LYS A 4 -18.65 5.41 -29.84
N SER A 5 -18.79 6.44 -30.66
CA SER A 5 -19.03 6.28 -32.10
C SER A 5 -17.88 5.45 -32.70
N PRO A 6 -18.15 4.46 -33.56
CA PRO A 6 -17.09 3.71 -34.22
C PRO A 6 -16.41 4.65 -35.22
N MET A 7 -15.18 5.06 -34.90
CA MET A 7 -14.30 5.75 -35.85
C MET A 7 -14.13 4.86 -37.10
N PRO A 8 -14.17 5.42 -38.31
CA PRO A 8 -14.28 4.63 -39.53
C PRO A 8 -12.99 3.83 -39.76
N THR A 9 -13.10 2.51 -39.70
CA THR A 9 -12.08 1.58 -40.19
C THR A 9 -11.97 1.73 -41.71
N LEU A 10 -10.84 2.25 -42.20
CA LEU A 10 -10.55 2.35 -43.62
C LEU A 10 -10.59 0.95 -44.25
N THR A 11 -11.48 0.76 -45.23
CA THR A 11 -11.61 -0.49 -45.95
C THR A 11 -10.36 -0.78 -46.81
N PRO A 12 -10.03 -2.05 -47.11
CA PRO A 12 -8.91 -2.39 -48.01
C PRO A 12 -8.97 -1.69 -49.37
N LYS A 13 -10.18 -1.37 -49.83
CA LYS A 13 -10.45 -0.63 -51.07
C LYS A 13 -10.04 0.84 -50.99
N GLN A 14 -10.26 1.49 -49.83
CA GLN A 14 -9.80 2.86 -49.56
C GLN A 14 -8.28 2.90 -49.39
N LEU A 15 -7.69 1.89 -48.74
CA LEU A 15 -6.23 1.70 -48.67
C LEU A 15 -5.60 1.56 -50.07
N ASN A 16 -6.23 0.81 -50.97
CA ASN A 16 -5.78 0.67 -52.36
C ASN A 16 -5.98 1.93 -53.21
N GLN A 17 -7.05 2.72 -52.98
CA GLN A 17 -7.23 4.02 -53.62
C GLN A 17 -6.21 5.06 -53.14
N ILE A 18 -5.91 5.08 -51.84
CA ILE A 18 -4.83 5.88 -51.28
C ILE A 18 -3.50 5.42 -51.87
N HIS A 19 -3.21 4.11 -51.89
CA HIS A 19 -2.02 3.53 -52.54
C HIS A 19 -1.88 3.96 -54.01
N ALA A 20 -2.99 3.98 -54.78
CA ALA A 20 -3.01 4.44 -56.17
C ALA A 20 -2.80 5.96 -56.33
N GLN A 21 -3.30 6.79 -55.41
CA GLN A 21 -3.03 8.23 -55.38
C GLN A 21 -1.59 8.54 -54.92
N LEU A 22 -1.04 7.74 -54.00
CA LEU A 22 0.32 7.86 -53.47
C LEU A 22 1.42 7.54 -54.48
N LEU A 23 1.14 6.69 -55.48
CA LEU A 23 2.05 6.41 -56.58
C LEU A 23 2.31 7.65 -57.46
N LYS A 24 1.39 8.64 -57.49
CA LYS A 24 1.48 9.82 -58.35
C LYS A 24 2.25 11.00 -57.75
N ASN A 25 2.21 11.25 -56.43
CA ASN A 25 2.97 12.36 -55.80
C ASN A 25 3.06 12.24 -54.25
N PRO A 26 4.06 11.56 -53.67
CA PRO A 26 4.16 11.37 -52.23
C PRO A 26 4.81 12.58 -51.56
N GLN A 27 3.99 13.46 -51.00
CA GLN A 27 4.45 14.58 -50.18
C GLN A 27 4.20 14.26 -48.69
N PRO A 28 5.17 14.47 -47.77
CA PRO A 28 5.01 14.22 -46.33
C PRO A 28 3.77 14.89 -45.72
N PHE A 29 3.37 16.05 -46.26
CA PHE A 29 2.18 16.80 -45.85
C PHE A 29 0.87 16.01 -46.02
N LEU A 30 0.76 15.15 -47.04
CA LEU A 30 -0.44 14.33 -47.29
C LEU A 30 -0.42 13.00 -46.51
N LEU A 31 0.77 12.47 -46.28
CA LEU A 31 0.98 11.13 -45.73
C LEU A 31 1.01 11.08 -44.19
N ASN A 32 1.59 12.08 -43.55
CA ASN A 32 1.69 12.13 -42.08
C ASN A 32 0.33 12.22 -41.37
N PRO A 33 -0.67 12.99 -41.86
CA PRO A 33 -2.00 12.98 -41.26
C PRO A 33 -2.66 11.59 -41.32
N LEU A 34 -2.50 10.88 -42.44
CA LEU A 34 -2.99 9.50 -42.57
C LEU A 34 -2.26 8.55 -41.62
N LEU A 35 -0.93 8.67 -41.51
CA LEU A 35 -0.13 7.89 -40.57
C LEU A 35 -0.57 8.13 -39.11
N GLY A 36 -0.85 9.38 -38.75
CA GLY A 36 -1.40 9.75 -37.45
C GLY A 36 -2.79 9.17 -37.20
N LEU A 37 -3.68 9.21 -38.19
CA LEU A 37 -5.01 8.59 -38.11
C LEU A 37 -4.91 7.07 -37.91
N LEU A 38 -4.06 6.39 -38.68
CA LEU A 38 -3.85 4.94 -38.56
C LEU A 38 -3.24 4.57 -37.21
N THR A 39 -2.30 5.37 -36.69
CA THR A 39 -1.67 5.14 -35.38
C THR A 39 -2.67 5.21 -34.23
N ASN A 40 -3.63 6.13 -34.30
CA ASN A 40 -4.67 6.29 -33.29
C ASN A 40 -5.94 5.45 -33.58
N SER A 41 -5.92 4.61 -34.62
CA SER A 41 -7.04 3.72 -34.99
C SER A 41 -7.01 2.41 -34.19
N ALA A 42 -8.07 1.60 -34.31
CA ALA A 42 -8.12 0.25 -33.75
C ALA A 42 -7.08 -0.71 -34.37
N THR A 43 -6.42 -0.32 -35.47
CA THR A 43 -5.40 -1.13 -36.16
C THR A 43 -4.08 -0.35 -36.34
N PRO A 44 -3.28 -0.13 -35.28
CA PRO A 44 -2.00 0.59 -35.38
C PRO A 44 -0.98 -0.11 -36.31
N GLN A 45 -1.15 -1.41 -36.57
CA GLN A 45 -0.32 -2.19 -37.49
C GLN A 45 -0.30 -1.59 -38.91
N ASN A 46 -1.43 -1.04 -39.36
CA ASN A 46 -1.54 -0.41 -40.68
C ASN A 46 -0.67 0.85 -40.80
N ALA A 47 -0.42 1.54 -39.68
CA ALA A 47 0.51 2.66 -39.65
C ALA A 47 1.95 2.20 -39.95
N LEU A 48 2.38 1.05 -39.42
CA LEU A 48 3.71 0.49 -39.69
C LEU A 48 3.87 0.01 -41.13
N VAL A 49 2.79 -0.52 -41.74
CA VAL A 49 2.78 -0.88 -43.16
C VAL A 49 2.95 0.37 -44.03
N LEU A 50 2.16 1.41 -43.76
CA LEU A 50 2.28 2.69 -44.48
C LEU A 50 3.66 3.32 -44.28
N TYR A 51 4.18 3.29 -43.05
CA TYR A 51 5.54 3.75 -42.74
C TYR A 51 6.60 3.05 -43.61
N ASN A 52 6.56 1.71 -43.71
CA ASN A 52 7.51 0.98 -44.56
C ASN A 52 7.39 1.39 -46.04
N GLN A 53 6.18 1.67 -46.52
CA GLN A 53 5.96 2.17 -47.88
C GLN A 53 6.57 3.58 -48.09
N MET A 54 6.41 4.45 -47.09
CA MET A 54 6.97 5.81 -47.08
C MET A 54 8.51 5.82 -47.04
N LEU A 55 9.16 4.74 -46.62
CA LEU A 55 10.63 4.65 -46.58
C LEU A 55 11.30 4.38 -47.93
N HIS A 56 10.54 3.92 -48.93
CA HIS A 56 11.10 3.61 -50.25
C HIS A 56 11.45 4.87 -51.08
N ARG A 57 11.15 6.09 -50.58
CA ARG A 57 11.50 7.35 -51.25
C ARG A 57 12.15 8.33 -50.26
N PRO A 58 13.31 8.93 -50.58
CA PRO A 58 14.05 9.80 -49.64
C PRO A 58 13.32 11.07 -49.19
N SER A 59 12.36 11.55 -49.97
CA SER A 59 11.63 12.81 -49.71
C SER A 59 10.29 12.63 -48.99
N SER A 60 9.92 11.40 -48.59
CA SER A 60 8.60 11.11 -48.01
C SER A 60 8.58 10.91 -46.50
N HIS A 61 9.69 11.09 -45.80
CA HIS A 61 9.74 10.99 -44.33
C HIS A 61 10.32 12.24 -43.68
N ASN A 62 9.72 12.67 -42.57
CA ASN A 62 10.22 13.74 -41.70
C ASN A 62 10.04 13.35 -40.22
N HIS A 63 10.25 14.28 -39.30
CA HIS A 63 10.13 14.02 -37.86
C HIS A 63 8.76 13.46 -37.48
N TYR A 64 7.66 14.00 -38.03
CA TYR A 64 6.31 13.46 -37.80
C TYR A 64 6.17 12.00 -38.24
N THR A 65 6.83 11.59 -39.32
CA THR A 65 6.79 10.20 -39.80
C THR A 65 7.38 9.24 -38.76
N PHE A 66 8.54 9.58 -38.20
CA PHE A 66 9.21 8.76 -37.19
C PHE A 66 8.44 8.75 -35.86
N THR A 67 7.91 9.89 -35.41
CA THR A 67 7.16 9.96 -34.15
C THR A 67 5.89 9.11 -34.17
N TYR A 68 5.10 9.16 -35.25
CA TYR A 68 3.92 8.31 -35.39
C TYR A 68 4.28 6.81 -35.47
N ALA A 69 5.34 6.45 -36.19
CA ALA A 69 5.77 5.06 -36.28
C ALA A 69 6.26 4.51 -34.92
N LEU A 70 7.00 5.30 -34.14
CA LEU A 70 7.43 4.94 -32.78
C LEU A 70 6.24 4.84 -31.82
N LYS A 71 5.25 5.74 -31.94
CA LYS A 71 4.01 5.65 -31.17
C LYS A 71 3.24 4.36 -31.50
N ALA A 72 3.12 4.00 -32.78
CA ALA A 72 2.52 2.73 -33.18
C ALA A 72 3.28 1.53 -32.61
N CYS A 73 4.63 1.56 -32.61
CA CYS A 73 5.43 0.51 -31.99
C CYS A 73 5.20 0.39 -30.48
N SER A 74 5.04 1.53 -29.79
CA SER A 74 4.75 1.56 -28.35
C SER A 74 3.38 0.91 -28.04
N LEU A 75 2.35 1.25 -28.83
CA LEU A 75 1.00 0.69 -28.70
C LEU A 75 0.92 -0.80 -29.02
N LEU A 76 1.75 -1.29 -29.94
CA LEU A 76 1.80 -2.69 -30.35
C LEU A 76 2.82 -3.52 -29.54
N HIS A 77 3.55 -2.89 -28.62
CA HIS A 77 4.71 -3.48 -27.95
C HIS A 77 5.73 -4.11 -28.94
N ALA A 78 5.85 -3.53 -30.14
CA ALA A 78 6.67 -4.04 -31.24
C ALA A 78 8.15 -3.63 -31.08
N ARG A 79 8.84 -4.20 -30.07
CA ARG A 79 10.20 -3.82 -29.68
C ARG A 79 11.19 -3.85 -30.85
N GLN A 80 11.23 -4.94 -31.60
CA GLN A 80 12.16 -5.10 -32.72
C GLN A 80 11.97 -4.01 -33.78
N LYS A 81 10.71 -3.68 -34.09
CA LYS A 81 10.41 -2.65 -35.09
C LYS A 81 10.81 -1.26 -34.61
N GLY A 82 10.60 -0.95 -33.33
CA GLY A 82 11.07 0.30 -32.74
C GLY A 82 12.59 0.44 -32.78
N LEU A 83 13.34 -0.64 -32.54
CA LEU A 83 14.81 -0.65 -32.67
C LEU A 83 15.26 -0.42 -34.12
N GLU A 84 14.59 -1.02 -35.11
CA GLU A 84 14.85 -0.74 -36.53
C GLU A 84 14.62 0.75 -36.87
N ILE A 85 13.56 1.34 -36.33
CA ILE A 85 13.22 2.74 -36.54
C ILE A 85 14.29 3.63 -35.89
N HIS A 86 14.68 3.36 -34.64
CA HIS A 86 15.74 4.11 -33.96
C HIS A 86 17.07 4.03 -34.72
N ALA A 87 17.50 2.85 -35.16
CA ALA A 87 18.70 2.69 -35.97
C ALA A 87 18.63 3.49 -37.28
N ARG A 88 17.44 3.61 -37.89
CA ARG A 88 17.23 4.44 -39.08
C ARG A 88 17.27 5.93 -38.78
N VAL A 89 16.72 6.38 -37.66
CA VAL A 89 16.84 7.79 -37.20
C VAL A 89 18.30 8.19 -37.09
N LEU A 90 19.14 7.32 -36.48
CA LEU A 90 20.59 7.54 -36.37
C LEU A 90 21.26 7.59 -37.75
N LYS A 91 21.01 6.60 -38.61
CA LYS A 91 21.62 6.52 -39.96
C LYS A 91 21.21 7.65 -40.89
N SER A 92 20.02 8.20 -40.72
CA SER A 92 19.47 9.27 -41.57
C SER A 92 19.80 10.68 -41.04
N GLY A 93 20.50 10.80 -39.92
CA GLY A 93 20.90 12.10 -39.35
C GLY A 93 19.78 12.87 -38.66
N HIS A 94 18.62 12.25 -38.38
CA HIS A 94 17.48 12.90 -37.73
C HIS A 94 17.55 12.82 -36.19
N TYR A 95 18.66 12.36 -35.61
CA TYR A 95 18.78 12.12 -34.16
C TYR A 95 18.77 13.41 -33.32
N SER A 96 19.07 14.56 -33.92
CA SER A 96 19.01 15.87 -33.24
C SER A 96 17.58 16.44 -33.13
N ASP A 97 16.58 15.79 -33.73
CA ASP A 97 15.20 16.24 -33.66
C ASP A 97 14.57 15.92 -32.28
N ILE A 98 14.11 16.97 -31.60
CA ILE A 98 13.56 16.87 -30.24
C ILE A 98 12.27 16.06 -30.19
N PHE A 99 11.41 16.13 -31.21
CA PHE A 99 10.15 15.39 -31.24
C PHE A 99 10.38 13.89 -31.44
N ILE A 100 11.37 13.53 -32.27
CA ILE A 100 11.80 12.14 -32.43
C ILE A 100 12.40 11.62 -31.12
N SER A 101 13.29 12.40 -30.49
CA SER A 101 13.91 12.06 -29.21
C SER A 101 12.86 11.83 -28.11
N ASN A 102 11.89 12.73 -27.97
CA ASN A 102 10.77 12.58 -27.03
C ASN A 102 9.92 11.32 -27.32
N SER A 103 9.73 10.97 -28.59
CA SER A 103 9.03 9.74 -28.99
C SER A 103 9.84 8.48 -28.69
N LEU A 104 11.16 8.53 -28.81
CA LEU A 104 12.07 7.45 -28.42
C LEU A 104 12.09 7.25 -26.90
N LEU A 105 12.13 8.32 -26.11
CA LEU A 105 12.02 8.26 -24.65
C LEU A 105 10.75 7.52 -24.23
N HIS A 106 9.59 7.92 -24.78
CA HIS A 106 8.33 7.25 -24.50
C HIS A 106 8.35 5.77 -24.92
N PHE A 107 8.89 5.44 -26.09
CA PHE A 107 8.98 4.07 -26.58
C PHE A 107 9.80 3.16 -25.64
N TYR A 108 10.97 3.63 -25.19
CA TYR A 108 11.81 2.84 -24.27
C TYR A 108 11.22 2.75 -22.87
N LEU A 109 10.59 3.81 -22.36
CA LEU A 109 9.90 3.80 -21.07
C LEU A 109 8.74 2.81 -21.03
N VAL A 110 7.89 2.77 -22.07
CA VAL A 110 6.81 1.77 -22.18
C VAL A 110 7.38 0.34 -22.25
N GLY A 111 8.57 0.18 -22.81
CA GLY A 111 9.31 -1.09 -22.82
C GLY A 111 10.07 -1.40 -21.53
N ASN A 112 9.96 -0.56 -20.49
CA ASN A 112 10.72 -0.62 -19.23
C ASN A 112 12.25 -0.71 -19.42
N ASP A 113 12.78 -0.11 -20.50
CA ASP A 113 14.20 -0.09 -20.83
C ASP A 113 14.83 1.22 -20.38
N ILE A 114 15.13 1.30 -19.08
CA ILE A 114 15.58 2.53 -18.43
C ILE A 114 16.96 2.96 -18.92
N VAL A 115 17.85 2.00 -19.18
CA VAL A 115 19.21 2.29 -19.67
C VAL A 115 19.14 2.98 -21.03
N SER A 116 18.38 2.44 -21.98
CA SER A 116 18.22 3.06 -23.30
C SER A 116 17.50 4.40 -23.20
N THR A 117 16.54 4.53 -22.27
CA THR A 117 15.86 5.81 -22.02
C THR A 117 16.84 6.90 -21.58
N CYS A 118 17.69 6.63 -20.59
CA CYS A 118 18.69 7.58 -20.12
C CYS A 118 19.71 7.92 -21.22
N GLN A 119 20.17 6.92 -21.99
CA GLN A 119 21.08 7.16 -23.13
C GLN A 119 20.47 8.07 -24.20
N VAL A 120 19.18 7.87 -24.54
CA VAL A 120 18.48 8.76 -25.46
C VAL A 120 18.38 10.16 -24.87
N PHE A 121 18.03 10.30 -23.59
CA PHE A 121 17.92 11.59 -22.93
C PHE A 121 19.25 12.35 -22.92
N ASP A 122 20.34 11.68 -22.53
CA ASP A 122 21.68 12.27 -22.45
C ASP A 122 22.25 12.65 -23.83
N SER A 123 21.68 12.11 -24.92
CA SER A 123 22.03 12.50 -26.29
C SER A 123 21.35 13.81 -26.76
N ILE A 124 20.33 14.29 -26.02
CA ILE A 124 19.60 15.52 -26.36
C ILE A 124 20.43 16.73 -25.91
N SER A 125 20.88 17.55 -26.87
CA SER A 125 21.75 18.70 -26.56
C SER A 125 21.03 19.84 -25.82
N SER A 126 19.73 20.01 -26.05
CA SER A 126 18.91 21.05 -25.41
C SER A 126 17.53 20.47 -25.09
N PRO A 127 17.37 19.76 -23.96
CA PRO A 127 16.11 19.14 -23.58
C PRO A 127 15.02 20.19 -23.31
N ASP A 128 13.84 19.97 -23.89
CA ASP A 128 12.67 20.81 -23.61
C ASP A 128 11.89 20.31 -22.39
N VAL A 129 10.84 21.06 -21.99
CA VAL A 129 9.99 20.67 -20.85
C VAL A 129 9.37 19.28 -21.04
N VAL A 130 9.08 18.87 -22.28
CA VAL A 130 8.51 17.56 -22.61
C VAL A 130 9.53 16.45 -22.39
N SER A 131 10.78 16.67 -22.80
CA SER A 131 11.91 15.75 -22.58
C SER A 131 12.10 15.49 -21.08
N TRP A 132 12.24 16.57 -20.30
CA TRP A 132 12.39 16.52 -18.85
C TRP A 132 11.18 15.86 -18.16
N THR A 133 9.97 16.23 -18.55
CA THR A 133 8.74 15.63 -17.99
C THR A 133 8.67 14.13 -18.29
N SER A 134 9.05 13.72 -19.51
CA SER A 134 8.99 12.31 -19.93
C SER A 134 9.97 11.44 -19.14
N ILE A 135 11.23 11.88 -18.99
CA ILE A 135 12.23 11.12 -18.23
C ILE A 135 11.87 11.06 -16.75
N ILE A 136 11.49 12.18 -16.12
CA ILE A 136 11.16 12.24 -14.68
C ILE A 136 9.91 11.40 -14.37
N SER A 137 8.84 11.56 -15.16
CA SER A 137 7.60 10.80 -14.95
C SER A 137 7.79 9.31 -15.23
N GLY A 138 8.58 8.98 -16.26
CA GLY A 138 8.93 7.61 -16.61
C GLY A 138 9.71 6.90 -15.49
N LEU A 139 10.81 7.51 -15.04
CA LEU A 139 11.63 6.98 -13.94
C LEU A 139 10.82 6.78 -12.66
N SER A 140 10.00 7.77 -12.28
CA SER A 140 9.13 7.67 -11.10
C SER A 140 8.14 6.49 -11.21
N LYS A 141 7.53 6.27 -12.38
CA LYS A 141 6.61 5.13 -12.60
C LYS A 141 7.29 3.78 -12.61
N CYS A 142 8.57 3.73 -12.96
CA CYS A 142 9.37 2.52 -12.99
C CYS A 142 10.06 2.20 -11.65
N GLY A 143 9.81 2.99 -10.58
CA GLY A 143 10.40 2.78 -9.26
C GLY A 143 11.87 3.24 -9.15
N PHE A 144 12.27 4.20 -9.98
CA PHE A 144 13.59 4.84 -9.91
C PHE A 144 13.45 6.28 -9.38
N GLU A 145 12.88 6.42 -8.18
CA GLU A 145 12.53 7.71 -7.58
C GLU A 145 13.74 8.60 -7.32
N GLU A 146 14.87 8.03 -6.91
CA GLU A 146 16.10 8.80 -6.65
C GLU A 146 16.64 9.44 -7.95
N GLU A 147 16.67 8.68 -9.04
CA GLU A 147 17.09 9.18 -10.35
C GLU A 147 16.10 10.22 -10.90
N ALA A 148 14.79 10.02 -10.68
CA ALA A 148 13.78 10.99 -11.07
C ALA A 148 13.98 12.35 -10.35
N ILE A 149 14.28 12.32 -9.05
CA ILE A 149 14.61 13.52 -8.26
C ILE A 149 15.92 14.16 -8.73
N PHE A 150 16.94 13.35 -9.02
CA PHE A 150 18.20 13.84 -9.54
C PHE A 150 18.02 14.57 -10.88
N LYS A 151 17.31 13.95 -11.83
CA LYS A 151 16.97 14.56 -13.12
C LYS A 151 16.15 15.85 -12.94
N PHE A 152 15.21 15.89 -12.00
CA PHE A 152 14.48 17.12 -11.68
C PHE A 152 15.39 18.24 -11.15
N SER A 153 16.36 17.91 -10.30
CA SER A 153 17.30 18.90 -9.76
C SER A 153 18.25 19.46 -10.83
N SER A 154 18.48 18.71 -11.91
CA SER A 154 19.23 19.17 -13.08
C SER A 154 18.39 19.91 -14.14
N MET A 155 17.06 20.00 -13.94
CA MET A 155 16.16 20.63 -14.90
C MET A 155 16.39 22.14 -14.95
N ASP A 156 16.66 22.66 -16.14
CA ASP A 156 17.00 24.06 -16.42
C ASP A 156 15.84 24.88 -17.00
N VAL A 157 14.70 24.23 -17.25
CA VAL A 157 13.46 24.85 -17.74
C VAL A 157 12.36 24.80 -16.69
N ARG A 158 11.34 25.67 -16.83
CA ARG A 158 10.21 25.72 -15.89
C ARG A 158 9.44 24.39 -15.91
N PRO A 159 9.29 23.68 -14.77
CA PRO A 159 8.51 22.45 -14.71
C PRO A 159 7.02 22.74 -14.91
N ASN A 160 6.32 21.78 -15.53
CA ASN A 160 4.87 21.82 -15.66
C ASN A 160 4.20 21.01 -14.52
N SER A 161 2.86 21.01 -14.49
CA SER A 161 2.09 20.28 -13.47
C SER A 161 2.40 18.79 -13.43
N THR A 162 2.61 18.13 -14.58
CA THR A 162 2.95 16.70 -14.66
C THR A 162 4.33 16.41 -14.09
N THR A 163 5.31 17.29 -14.35
CA THR A 163 6.65 17.21 -13.74
C THR A 163 6.52 17.26 -12.22
N LEU A 164 5.81 18.28 -11.69
CA LEU A 164 5.67 18.52 -10.26
C LEU A 164 4.92 17.38 -9.55
N VAL A 165 3.86 16.82 -10.18
CA VAL A 165 3.18 15.60 -9.70
C VAL A 165 4.16 14.43 -9.58
N SER A 166 4.95 14.18 -10.62
CA SER A 166 5.87 13.03 -10.65
C SER A 166 6.95 13.15 -9.58
N VAL A 167 7.55 14.34 -9.44
CA VAL A 167 8.59 14.60 -8.44
C VAL A 167 8.03 14.55 -7.03
N MET A 168 6.85 15.12 -6.78
CA MET A 168 6.23 15.06 -5.46
C MET A 168 5.88 13.62 -5.05
N SER A 169 5.43 12.79 -6.00
CA SER A 169 5.21 11.36 -5.75
C SER A 169 6.52 10.62 -5.43
N ALA A 170 7.61 10.92 -6.15
CA ALA A 170 8.94 10.39 -5.84
C ALA A 170 9.42 10.81 -4.43
N CYS A 171 9.22 12.08 -4.06
CA CYS A 171 9.50 12.59 -2.72
C CYS A 171 8.66 11.88 -1.65
N ALA A 172 7.41 11.52 -1.94
CA ALA A 172 6.52 10.80 -1.03
C ALA A 172 7.00 9.36 -0.80
N SER A 173 7.39 8.65 -1.86
CA SER A 173 7.95 7.30 -1.79
C SER A 173 9.25 7.25 -0.99
N LEU A 174 10.16 8.20 -1.22
CA LEU A 174 11.45 8.28 -0.53
C LEU A 174 11.39 9.00 0.82
N ARG A 175 10.23 9.55 1.19
CA ARG A 175 10.07 10.43 2.36
C ARG A 175 11.10 11.58 2.38
N ALA A 176 11.38 12.16 1.21
CA ALA A 176 12.32 13.28 1.04
C ALA A 176 11.67 14.60 1.50
N VAL A 177 11.50 14.75 2.82
CA VAL A 177 10.70 15.83 3.43
C VAL A 177 11.13 17.23 2.99
N GLU A 178 12.43 17.51 3.01
CA GLU A 178 12.94 18.85 2.73
C GLU A 178 12.79 19.24 1.26
N LEU A 179 13.06 18.30 0.34
CA LEU A 179 12.83 18.53 -1.08
C LEU A 179 11.33 18.67 -1.38
N GLY A 180 10.48 17.80 -0.84
CA GLY A 180 9.04 17.89 -1.07
C GLY A 180 8.44 19.19 -0.55
N LYS A 181 8.91 19.71 0.61
CA LYS A 181 8.54 21.07 1.07
C LYS A 181 9.01 22.16 0.12
N ALA A 182 10.23 22.06 -0.42
CA ALA A 182 10.76 23.01 -1.40
C ALA A 182 9.92 23.01 -2.70
N VAL A 183 9.56 21.82 -3.20
CA VAL A 183 8.68 21.65 -4.37
C VAL A 183 7.29 22.20 -4.09
N HIS A 184 6.72 21.94 -2.91
CA HIS A 184 5.43 22.53 -2.51
C HIS A 184 5.50 24.07 -2.45
N GLY A 185 6.56 24.64 -1.87
CA GLY A 185 6.79 26.09 -1.88
C GLY A 185 6.94 26.67 -3.29
N TYR A 186 7.55 25.93 -4.21
CA TYR A 186 7.62 26.29 -5.63
C TYR A 186 6.22 26.31 -6.27
N ILE A 187 5.42 25.28 -6.02
CA ILE A 187 4.03 25.16 -6.52
C ILE A 187 3.21 26.38 -6.08
N LEU A 188 3.23 26.71 -4.79
CA LEU A 188 2.46 27.85 -4.24
C LEU A 188 2.83 29.21 -4.84
N ARG A 189 4.07 29.38 -5.33
CA ARG A 189 4.56 30.64 -5.89
C ARG A 189 4.37 30.76 -7.40
N ASN A 190 4.28 29.63 -8.11
CA ASN A 190 4.40 29.60 -9.56
C ASN A 190 3.21 28.93 -10.26
N MET A 191 2.26 28.34 -9.53
CA MET A 191 1.10 27.68 -10.14
C MET A 191 -0.17 28.45 -9.74
N ASP A 192 -0.82 29.06 -10.72
CA ASP A 192 -2.01 29.89 -10.50
C ASP A 192 -3.31 29.06 -10.45
N GLU A 193 -3.27 27.81 -10.94
CA GLU A 193 -4.45 26.93 -11.01
C GLU A 193 -4.60 26.07 -9.75
N SER A 194 -5.80 26.11 -9.14
CA SER A 194 -6.21 25.15 -8.11
C SER A 194 -6.42 23.77 -8.72
N ASN A 195 -5.32 23.07 -9.00
CA ASN A 195 -5.36 21.75 -9.59
C ASN A 195 -5.53 20.68 -8.50
N VAL A 196 -6.72 20.08 -8.42
CA VAL A 196 -7.03 19.04 -7.43
C VAL A 196 -6.04 17.87 -7.47
N ILE A 197 -5.52 17.51 -8.65
CA ILE A 197 -4.52 16.44 -8.81
C ILE A 197 -3.22 16.84 -8.10
N LEU A 198 -2.77 18.09 -8.27
CA LEU A 198 -1.55 18.56 -7.63
C LEU A 198 -1.72 18.66 -6.11
N SER A 199 -2.85 19.20 -5.65
CA SER A 199 -3.20 19.25 -4.23
C SER A 199 -3.25 17.85 -3.60
N ASN A 200 -3.84 16.88 -4.30
CA ASN A 200 -3.90 15.48 -3.87
C ASN A 200 -2.53 14.85 -3.72
N VAL A 201 -1.60 15.12 -4.64
CA VAL A 201 -0.24 14.57 -4.57
C VAL A 201 0.57 15.22 -3.44
N ILE A 202 0.39 16.52 -3.19
CA ILE A 202 1.01 17.19 -2.03
C ILE A 202 0.42 16.66 -0.72
N LEU A 203 -0.90 16.42 -0.69
CA LEU A 203 -1.60 15.87 0.46
C LEU A 203 -1.05 14.48 0.82
N ASP A 204 -0.99 13.60 -0.16
CA ASP A 204 -0.43 12.26 -0.03
C ASP A 204 1.05 12.28 0.36
N PHE A 205 1.86 13.21 -0.17
CA PHE A 205 3.24 13.43 0.28
C PHE A 205 3.32 13.70 1.79
N TYR A 206 2.50 14.63 2.31
CA TYR A 206 2.52 14.95 3.73
C TYR A 206 2.05 13.78 4.60
N VAL A 207 1.03 13.03 4.17
CA VAL A 207 0.56 11.82 4.85
C VAL A 207 1.65 10.76 4.90
N ARG A 208 2.29 10.43 3.76
CA ARG A 208 3.36 9.41 3.70
C ARG A 208 4.62 9.78 4.46
N CYS A 209 4.88 11.08 4.61
CA CYS A 209 5.95 11.61 5.46
C CYS A 209 5.58 11.73 6.94
N GLY A 210 4.35 11.36 7.34
CA GLY A 210 3.88 11.42 8.73
C GLY A 210 3.51 12.81 9.24
N SER A 211 3.50 13.84 8.38
CA SER A 211 3.11 15.21 8.76
C SER A 211 1.59 15.41 8.62
N LEU A 212 0.81 14.72 9.44
CA LEU A 212 -0.66 14.78 9.40
C LEU A 212 -1.22 16.18 9.67
N ALA A 213 -0.51 17.01 10.43
CA ALA A 213 -0.90 18.40 10.66
C ALA A 213 -0.83 19.25 9.37
N SER A 214 0.25 19.10 8.58
CA SER A 214 0.37 19.77 7.29
C SER A 214 -0.64 19.24 6.28
N ALA A 215 -0.89 17.93 6.29
CA ALA A 215 -1.93 17.31 5.46
C ALA A 215 -3.31 17.86 5.79
N LYS A 216 -3.70 17.92 7.08
CA LYS A 216 -4.97 18.50 7.53
C LYS A 216 -5.12 19.96 7.10
N TYR A 217 -4.07 20.76 7.32
CA TYR A 217 -4.08 22.17 6.91
C TYR A 217 -4.31 22.31 5.41
N LEU A 218 -3.59 21.55 4.58
CA LEU A 218 -3.79 21.58 3.13
C LEU A 218 -5.22 21.16 2.77
N PHE A 219 -5.69 20.03 3.31
CA PHE A 219 -7.00 19.46 3.04
C PHE A 219 -8.16 20.44 3.29
N VAL A 220 -8.15 21.12 4.43
CA VAL A 220 -9.18 22.11 4.81
C VAL A 220 -9.18 23.33 3.87
N ASN A 221 -8.01 23.68 3.32
CA ASN A 221 -7.87 24.81 2.40
C ASN A 221 -8.03 24.40 0.92
N MET A 222 -8.36 23.15 0.61
CA MET A 222 -8.62 22.72 -0.77
C MET A 222 -10.00 23.24 -1.23
N PRO A 223 -10.08 23.96 -2.36
CA PRO A 223 -11.36 24.49 -2.84
C PRO A 223 -12.31 23.41 -3.37
N ASN A 224 -11.74 22.30 -3.87
CA ASN A 224 -12.48 21.13 -4.32
C ASN A 224 -11.75 19.89 -3.80
N ARG A 225 -12.50 18.97 -3.18
CA ARG A 225 -12.00 17.69 -2.67
C ARG A 225 -12.68 16.56 -3.41
N ASP A 226 -11.89 15.66 -3.99
CA ASP A 226 -12.42 14.47 -4.65
C ASP A 226 -12.30 13.25 -3.74
N VAL A 227 -12.75 12.09 -4.22
CA VAL A 227 -12.69 10.85 -3.44
C VAL A 227 -11.27 10.51 -3.01
N PHE A 228 -10.26 10.90 -3.78
CA PHE A 228 -8.86 10.66 -3.45
C PHE A 228 -8.41 11.57 -2.31
N SER A 229 -8.78 12.86 -2.31
CA SER A 229 -8.49 13.79 -1.21
C SER A 229 -8.98 13.23 0.13
N TRP A 230 -10.25 12.80 0.17
CA TRP A 230 -10.88 12.23 1.36
C TRP A 230 -10.26 10.90 1.78
N THR A 231 -10.08 9.98 0.82
CA THR A 231 -9.49 8.66 1.09
C THR A 231 -8.07 8.78 1.63
N THR A 232 -7.28 9.73 1.13
CA THR A 232 -5.91 9.99 1.60
C THR A 232 -5.91 10.43 3.06
N MET A 233 -6.84 11.28 3.48
CA MET A 233 -6.95 11.71 4.88
C MET A 233 -7.44 10.59 5.80
N VAL A 234 -8.49 9.87 5.42
CA VAL A 234 -8.99 8.73 6.22
C VAL A 234 -7.91 7.67 6.40
N SER A 235 -7.25 7.28 5.31
CA SER A 235 -6.16 6.29 5.32
C SER A 235 -4.96 6.80 6.14
N GLY A 236 -4.59 8.07 5.97
CA GLY A 236 -3.47 8.69 6.66
C GLY A 236 -3.67 8.71 8.18
N TYR A 237 -4.85 9.07 8.65
CA TYR A 237 -5.16 9.04 10.08
C TYR A 237 -5.24 7.61 10.63
N ALA A 238 -5.85 6.68 9.89
CA ALA A 238 -5.96 5.27 10.29
C ALA A 238 -4.58 4.62 10.43
N GLN A 239 -3.68 4.86 9.47
CA GLN A 239 -2.31 4.33 9.48
C GLN A 239 -1.40 5.05 10.47
N GLY A 240 -1.64 6.35 10.70
CA GLY A 240 -0.92 7.16 11.69
C GLY A 240 -1.32 6.90 13.15
N GLY A 241 -2.21 5.94 13.41
CA GLY A 241 -2.68 5.59 14.75
C GLY A 241 -3.66 6.58 15.37
N SER A 242 -4.14 7.56 14.59
CA SER A 242 -5.12 8.56 15.00
C SER A 242 -6.52 8.16 14.52
N SER A 243 -6.95 6.96 14.90
CA SER A 243 -8.14 6.30 14.37
C SER A 243 -9.45 7.06 14.61
N GLU A 244 -9.55 7.81 15.70
CA GLU A 244 -10.70 8.68 15.98
C GLU A 244 -10.83 9.79 14.93
N GLU A 245 -9.73 10.44 14.55
CA GLU A 245 -9.75 11.45 13.48
C GLU A 245 -10.06 10.82 12.11
N ALA A 246 -9.62 9.57 11.86
CA ALA A 246 -9.97 8.86 10.62
C ALA A 246 -11.48 8.65 10.50
N VAL A 247 -12.12 8.28 11.61
CA VAL A 247 -13.58 8.13 11.73
C VAL A 247 -14.28 9.47 11.51
N ARG A 248 -13.82 10.54 12.17
CA ARG A 248 -14.44 11.87 12.04
C ARG A 248 -14.39 12.38 10.60
N VAL A 249 -13.24 12.23 9.92
CA VAL A 249 -13.12 12.62 8.51
C VAL A 249 -14.02 11.78 7.61
N PHE A 250 -14.21 10.49 7.91
CA PHE A 250 -15.16 9.65 7.17
C PHE A 250 -16.61 10.09 7.37
N GLN A 251 -17.01 10.42 8.60
CA GLN A 251 -18.35 10.94 8.87
C GLN A 251 -18.57 12.29 8.15
N GLU A 252 -17.59 13.20 8.22
CA GLU A 252 -17.64 14.47 7.49
C GLU A 252 -17.78 14.25 5.97
N MET A 253 -17.05 13.28 5.40
CA MET A 253 -17.15 12.91 3.97
C MET A 253 -18.59 12.51 3.60
N VAL A 254 -19.23 11.69 4.44
CA VAL A 254 -20.60 11.19 4.21
C VAL A 254 -21.64 12.29 4.41
N GLU A 255 -21.47 13.15 5.42
CA GLU A 255 -22.39 14.25 5.74
C GLU A 255 -22.34 15.38 4.71
N VAL A 256 -21.14 15.80 4.32
CA VAL A 256 -20.94 16.88 3.34
C VAL A 256 -21.35 16.43 1.94
N GLY A 257 -21.13 15.16 1.60
CA GLY A 257 -21.56 14.58 0.33
C GLY A 257 -20.83 15.12 -0.91
N GLU A 258 -19.66 15.75 -0.75
CA GLU A 258 -18.81 16.23 -1.86
C GLU A 258 -18.28 15.07 -2.72
N ALA A 259 -18.02 13.91 -2.11
CA ALA A 259 -17.57 12.69 -2.77
C ALA A 259 -18.09 11.46 -2.02
N LEU A 260 -18.36 10.37 -2.76
CA LEU A 260 -18.83 9.12 -2.17
C LEU A 260 -17.66 8.20 -1.77
N PRO A 261 -17.61 7.67 -0.54
CA PRO A 261 -16.58 6.72 -0.13
C PRO A 261 -16.45 5.52 -1.07
N ASN A 262 -15.21 5.21 -1.45
CA ASN A 262 -14.88 4.04 -2.25
C ASN A 262 -14.40 2.87 -1.36
N GLU A 263 -14.12 1.72 -1.95
CA GLU A 263 -13.65 0.52 -1.23
C GLU A 263 -12.40 0.80 -0.37
N ALA A 264 -11.45 1.61 -0.85
CA ALA A 264 -10.26 1.96 -0.10
C ALA A 264 -10.56 2.85 1.11
N THR A 265 -11.51 3.79 0.98
CA THR A 265 -12.02 4.57 2.11
C THR A 265 -12.65 3.66 3.16
N ILE A 266 -13.50 2.72 2.72
CA ILE A 266 -14.21 1.77 3.60
C ILE A 266 -13.24 0.87 4.37
N VAL A 267 -12.27 0.27 3.69
CA VAL A 267 -11.26 -0.57 4.34
C VAL A 267 -10.49 0.24 5.39
N SER A 268 -10.16 1.48 5.09
CA SER A 268 -9.40 2.36 6.00
C SER A 268 -10.20 2.73 7.25
N VAL A 269 -11.47 3.11 7.11
CA VAL A 269 -12.32 3.43 8.26
C VAL A 269 -12.63 2.17 9.09
N LEU A 270 -12.87 1.02 8.46
CA LEU A 270 -13.06 -0.24 9.20
C LEU A 270 -11.82 -0.64 10.00
N SER A 271 -10.62 -0.44 9.45
CA SER A 271 -9.37 -0.62 10.17
C SER A 271 -9.25 0.33 11.36
N ALA A 272 -9.65 1.59 11.19
CA ALA A 272 -9.72 2.56 12.29
C ALA A 272 -10.69 2.09 13.38
N CYS A 273 -11.93 1.71 13.04
CA CYS A 273 -12.91 1.16 13.99
C CYS A 273 -12.35 -0.05 14.75
N SER A 274 -11.70 -0.97 14.03
CA SER A 274 -11.07 -2.17 14.60
C SER A 274 -10.02 -1.85 15.65
N SER A 275 -9.29 -0.75 15.48
CA SER A 275 -8.18 -0.37 16.36
C SER A 275 -8.63 0.31 17.65
N ILE A 276 -9.78 0.98 17.62
CA ILE A 276 -10.38 1.64 18.80
C ILE A 276 -11.55 0.83 19.39
N GLY A 277 -11.86 -0.34 18.83
CA GLY A 277 -12.97 -1.17 19.30
C GLY A 277 -14.35 -0.53 19.15
N ALA A 278 -14.53 0.40 18.20
CA ALA A 278 -15.80 1.10 17.98
C ALA A 278 -16.80 0.22 17.22
N LEU A 279 -17.58 -0.58 17.94
CA LEU A 279 -18.49 -1.56 17.38
C LEU A 279 -19.71 -0.88 16.74
N SER A 280 -20.33 0.10 17.39
CA SER A 280 -21.52 0.78 16.85
C SER A 280 -21.21 1.44 15.51
N LEU A 281 -20.07 2.13 15.43
CA LEU A 281 -19.61 2.76 14.21
C LEU A 281 -19.29 1.72 13.13
N GLY A 282 -18.63 0.62 13.48
CA GLY A 282 -18.39 -0.48 12.55
C GLY A 282 -19.68 -1.07 11.98
N GLN A 283 -20.74 -1.19 12.79
CA GLN A 283 -22.07 -1.62 12.35
C GLN A 283 -22.76 -0.57 11.47
N TRP A 284 -22.58 0.72 11.78
CA TRP A 284 -23.06 1.80 10.94
C TRP A 284 -22.38 1.79 9.56
N VAL A 285 -21.05 1.62 9.51
CA VAL A 285 -20.31 1.47 8.25
C VAL A 285 -20.78 0.23 7.49
N HIS A 286 -21.01 -0.90 8.15
CA HIS A 286 -21.56 -2.10 7.50
C HIS A 286 -22.96 -1.86 6.91
N SER A 287 -23.84 -1.20 7.66
CA SER A 287 -25.19 -0.83 7.18
C SER A 287 -25.11 0.16 6.00
N TYR A 288 -24.14 1.08 6.04
CA TYR A 288 -23.86 1.98 4.93
C TYR A 288 -23.42 1.21 3.67
N ILE A 289 -22.53 0.23 3.80
CA ILE A 289 -22.12 -0.65 2.69
C ILE A 289 -23.33 -1.42 2.13
N ASP A 290 -24.17 -2.01 2.99
CA ASP A 290 -25.37 -2.76 2.58
C ASP A 290 -26.38 -1.88 1.80
N SER A 291 -26.41 -0.57 2.07
CA SER A 291 -27.24 0.39 1.33
C SER A 291 -26.68 0.79 -0.05
N ARG A 292 -25.43 0.43 -0.35
CA ARG A 292 -24.68 0.85 -1.54
C ARG A 292 -24.51 -0.31 -2.52
N SER A 293 -25.14 -0.23 -3.69
CA SER A 293 -25.02 -1.27 -4.72
C SER A 293 -23.70 -1.28 -5.49
N ASP A 294 -22.90 -0.22 -5.36
CA ASP A 294 -21.62 -0.04 -6.06
C ASP A 294 -20.39 -0.50 -5.26
N ILE A 295 -20.56 -0.86 -3.98
CA ILE A 295 -19.47 -1.40 -3.15
C ILE A 295 -19.61 -2.91 -3.07
N SER A 296 -18.58 -3.64 -3.51
CA SER A 296 -18.54 -5.08 -3.33
C SER A 296 -18.06 -5.43 -1.92
N VAL A 297 -18.77 -6.34 -1.25
CA VAL A 297 -18.33 -6.95 0.02
C VAL A 297 -17.30 -8.06 -0.23
N GLU A 298 -17.06 -8.45 -1.48
CA GLU A 298 -16.04 -9.45 -1.81
C GLU A 298 -14.61 -8.88 -1.62
N GLY A 299 -13.64 -9.78 -1.38
CA GLY A 299 -12.23 -9.40 -1.24
C GLY A 299 -11.94 -8.51 -0.03
N ASN A 300 -11.28 -7.36 -0.26
CA ASN A 300 -10.71 -6.53 0.81
C ASN A 300 -11.76 -5.95 1.78
N VAL A 301 -12.93 -5.56 1.28
CA VAL A 301 -13.99 -4.98 2.12
C VAL A 301 -14.55 -6.02 3.08
N GLY A 302 -14.85 -7.22 2.59
CA GLY A 302 -15.30 -8.35 3.41
C GLY A 302 -14.27 -8.75 4.46
N ASN A 303 -13.00 -8.84 4.07
CA ASN A 303 -11.91 -9.11 4.99
C ASN A 303 -11.77 -8.03 6.08
N ALA A 304 -11.92 -6.75 5.72
CA ALA A 304 -11.92 -5.65 6.67
C ALA A 304 -13.11 -5.69 7.64
N LEU A 305 -14.31 -6.05 7.17
CA LEU A 305 -15.50 -6.24 8.02
C LEU A 305 -15.31 -7.39 9.01
N ILE A 306 -14.80 -8.54 8.56
CA ILE A 306 -14.50 -9.69 9.43
C ILE A 306 -13.50 -9.27 10.52
N ASN A 307 -12.39 -8.64 10.14
CA ASN A 307 -11.37 -8.17 11.08
C ASN A 307 -11.93 -7.14 12.08
N MET A 308 -12.78 -6.22 11.63
CA MET A 308 -13.44 -5.24 12.49
C MET A 308 -14.32 -5.91 13.54
N TYR A 309 -15.24 -6.79 13.12
CA TYR A 309 -16.12 -7.48 14.07
C TYR A 309 -15.35 -8.37 15.06
N VAL A 310 -14.33 -9.07 14.58
CA VAL A 310 -13.45 -9.88 15.42
C VAL A 310 -12.75 -9.04 16.48
N LYS A 311 -12.15 -7.90 16.10
CA LYS A 311 -11.38 -7.05 17.01
C LYS A 311 -12.27 -6.28 17.98
N CYS A 312 -13.50 -5.98 17.60
CA CYS A 312 -14.53 -5.44 18.48
C CYS A 312 -15.22 -6.52 19.35
N GLY A 313 -14.79 -7.79 19.28
CA GLY A 313 -15.31 -8.88 20.11
C GLY A 313 -16.65 -9.49 19.64
N HIS A 314 -17.24 -9.01 18.56
CA HIS A 314 -18.54 -9.46 18.06
C HIS A 314 -18.41 -10.59 17.01
N VAL A 315 -17.80 -11.70 17.42
CA VAL A 315 -17.45 -12.86 16.57
C VAL A 315 -18.65 -13.40 15.76
N SER A 316 -19.86 -13.40 16.31
CA SER A 316 -21.05 -13.91 15.61
C SER A 316 -21.34 -13.17 14.30
N LEU A 317 -21.13 -11.84 14.26
CA LEU A 317 -21.31 -11.04 13.06
C LEU A 317 -20.14 -11.26 12.08
N ALA A 318 -18.91 -11.45 12.59
CA ALA A 318 -17.78 -11.82 11.75
C ALA A 318 -18.02 -13.13 11.00
N ILE A 319 -18.57 -14.15 11.67
CA ILE A 319 -18.95 -15.43 11.05
C ILE A 319 -20.07 -15.23 10.01
N GLN A 320 -21.06 -14.37 10.30
CA GLN A 320 -22.12 -14.07 9.32
C GLN A 320 -21.56 -13.43 8.06
N VAL A 321 -20.68 -12.43 8.19
CA VAL A 321 -20.01 -11.80 7.04
C VAL A 321 -19.19 -12.85 6.27
N PHE A 322 -18.37 -13.63 6.97
CA PHE A 322 -17.58 -14.70 6.38
C PHE A 322 -18.43 -15.69 5.58
N ASN A 323 -19.56 -16.13 6.14
CA ASN A 323 -20.45 -17.06 5.45
C ASN A 323 -21.12 -16.45 4.21
N LYS A 324 -21.40 -15.14 4.22
CA LYS A 324 -21.97 -14.41 3.08
C LYS A 324 -20.99 -14.24 1.91
N LEU A 325 -19.67 -14.24 2.16
CA LEU A 325 -18.67 -14.12 1.08
C LEU A 325 -18.80 -15.26 0.08
N ILE A 326 -18.93 -14.93 -1.21
CA ILE A 326 -18.99 -15.92 -2.29
C ILE A 326 -17.59 -16.51 -2.49
N CYS A 327 -16.57 -15.65 -2.56
CA CYS A 327 -15.19 -16.04 -2.81
C CYS A 327 -14.35 -15.82 -1.56
N LYS A 328 -14.10 -16.90 -0.80
CA LYS A 328 -13.24 -16.88 0.38
C LYS A 328 -11.79 -17.11 -0.01
N ASP A 329 -10.99 -16.05 0.04
CA ASP A 329 -9.54 -16.12 -0.18
C ASP A 329 -8.79 -16.49 1.11
N ILE A 330 -7.48 -16.70 1.00
CA ILE A 330 -6.62 -17.07 2.13
C ILE A 330 -6.66 -16.04 3.27
N ILE A 331 -6.87 -14.75 2.93
CA ILE A 331 -6.97 -13.66 3.90
C ILE A 331 -8.27 -13.79 4.70
N SER A 332 -9.40 -14.10 4.07
CA SER A 332 -10.68 -14.30 4.75
C SER A 332 -10.62 -15.44 5.77
N TRP A 333 -9.98 -16.57 5.41
CA TRP A 333 -9.79 -17.73 6.29
C TRP A 333 -8.84 -17.43 7.45
N SER A 334 -7.66 -16.88 7.16
CA SER A 334 -6.67 -16.57 8.19
C SER A 334 -7.18 -15.51 9.18
N THR A 335 -7.95 -14.53 8.71
CA THR A 335 -8.55 -13.48 9.53
C THR A 335 -9.59 -14.06 10.50
N ILE A 336 -10.53 -14.90 10.03
CA ILE A 336 -11.56 -15.48 10.91
C ILE A 336 -10.97 -16.50 11.91
N ILE A 337 -9.99 -17.30 11.49
CA ILE A 337 -9.30 -18.27 12.35
C ILE A 337 -8.54 -17.55 13.47
N SER A 338 -7.73 -16.54 13.11
CA SER A 338 -7.01 -15.72 14.10
C SER A 338 -7.99 -14.98 15.00
N GLY A 339 -9.10 -14.51 14.45
CA GLY A 339 -10.10 -13.81 15.21
C GLY A 339 -10.83 -14.64 16.25
N LEU A 340 -11.16 -15.88 15.93
CA LEU A 340 -11.70 -16.85 16.88
C LEU A 340 -10.68 -17.16 17.98
N ALA A 341 -9.40 -17.31 17.62
CA ALA A 341 -8.32 -17.54 18.58
C ALA A 341 -8.22 -16.40 19.61
N MET A 342 -8.18 -15.15 19.14
CA MET A 342 -8.10 -13.94 19.98
C MET A 342 -9.27 -13.80 20.95
N ASN A 343 -10.46 -14.26 20.54
CA ASN A 343 -11.68 -14.22 21.35
C ASN A 343 -11.89 -15.48 22.20
N GLY A 344 -10.86 -16.31 22.38
CA GLY A 344 -10.90 -17.51 23.23
C GLY A 344 -11.68 -18.68 22.63
N GLN A 345 -12.11 -18.60 21.36
CA GLN A 345 -12.86 -19.65 20.66
C GLN A 345 -11.94 -20.61 19.90
N GLY A 346 -10.86 -21.06 20.54
CA GLY A 346 -9.82 -21.87 19.88
C GLY A 346 -10.36 -23.17 19.24
N VAL A 347 -11.37 -23.81 19.84
CA VAL A 347 -11.99 -25.02 19.26
C VAL A 347 -12.65 -24.73 17.91
N HIS A 348 -13.41 -23.62 17.80
CA HIS A 348 -14.03 -23.21 16.54
C HIS A 348 -12.98 -22.81 15.49
N ALA A 349 -11.87 -22.20 15.91
CA ALA A 349 -10.75 -21.89 15.01
C ALA A 349 -10.18 -23.16 14.35
N LEU A 350 -10.01 -24.25 15.13
CA LEU A 350 -9.55 -25.55 14.60
C LEU A 350 -10.58 -26.20 13.66
N GLN A 351 -11.87 -26.03 13.92
CA GLN A 351 -12.94 -26.52 13.02
C GLN A 351 -12.93 -25.77 11.68
N LEU A 352 -12.79 -24.44 11.70
CA LEU A 352 -12.66 -23.66 10.46
C LEU A 352 -11.40 -24.00 9.68
N PHE A 353 -10.27 -24.23 10.36
CA PHE A 353 -9.07 -24.72 9.69
C PHE A 353 -9.28 -26.08 9.03
N SER A 354 -9.98 -27.00 9.69
CA SER A 354 -10.31 -28.30 9.08
C SER A 354 -11.18 -28.13 7.82
N LEU A 355 -12.14 -27.20 7.85
CA LEU A 355 -12.96 -26.86 6.69
C LEU A 355 -12.14 -26.22 5.56
N MET A 356 -11.21 -25.31 5.88
CA MET A 356 -10.26 -24.72 4.93
C MET A 356 -9.50 -25.79 4.15
N LEU A 357 -9.01 -26.82 4.85
CA LEU A 357 -8.30 -27.94 4.23
C LEU A 357 -9.21 -28.79 3.34
N VAL A 358 -10.45 -29.09 3.77
CA VAL A 358 -11.42 -29.85 2.98
C VAL A 358 -11.77 -29.13 1.68
N LEU A 359 -11.84 -27.80 1.72
CA LEU A 359 -12.11 -26.95 0.55
C LEU A 359 -10.86 -26.72 -0.31
N GLY A 360 -9.70 -27.28 0.05
CA GLY A 360 -8.48 -27.22 -0.74
C GLY A 360 -7.79 -25.85 -0.72
N VAL A 361 -8.10 -24.99 0.25
CA VAL A 361 -7.43 -23.70 0.40
C VAL A 361 -6.13 -23.92 1.19
N PRO A 362 -4.94 -23.65 0.61
CA PRO A 362 -3.68 -23.89 1.29
C PRO A 362 -3.49 -22.87 2.43
N PRO A 363 -3.09 -23.30 3.64
CA PRO A 363 -2.74 -22.38 4.71
C PRO A 363 -1.42 -21.66 4.45
N ASP A 364 -1.36 -20.41 4.90
CA ASP A 364 -0.15 -19.57 4.93
C ASP A 364 0.40 -19.42 6.35
N ASP A 365 1.46 -18.64 6.46
CA ASP A 365 2.11 -18.30 7.73
C ASP A 365 1.13 -17.61 8.70
N VAL A 366 0.29 -16.69 8.21
CA VAL A 366 -0.73 -16.01 9.03
C VAL A 366 -1.76 -17.00 9.60
N THR A 367 -2.17 -17.99 8.81
CA THR A 367 -3.07 -19.05 9.27
C THR A 367 -2.47 -19.84 10.43
N PHE A 368 -1.19 -20.18 10.36
CA PHE A 368 -0.50 -20.90 11.44
C PHE A 368 -0.32 -20.04 12.70
N ILE A 369 -0.09 -18.73 12.57
CA ILE A 369 -0.09 -17.82 13.73
C ILE A 369 -1.44 -17.88 14.45
N GLY A 370 -2.55 -17.85 13.72
CA GLY A 370 -3.89 -17.99 14.27
C GLY A 370 -4.10 -19.32 15.01
N LEU A 371 -3.64 -20.44 14.43
CA LEU A 371 -3.72 -21.77 15.04
C LEU A 371 -2.88 -21.91 16.31
N LEU A 372 -1.64 -21.41 16.29
CA LEU A 372 -0.75 -21.46 17.45
C LEU A 372 -1.30 -20.58 18.57
N SER A 373 -1.84 -19.40 18.24
CA SER A 373 -2.53 -18.52 19.20
C SER A 373 -3.76 -19.22 19.80
N ALA A 374 -4.56 -19.92 18.99
CA ALA A 374 -5.70 -20.70 19.46
C ALA A 374 -5.26 -21.79 20.45
N CYS A 375 -4.17 -22.49 20.15
CA CYS A 375 -3.59 -23.49 21.04
C CYS A 375 -3.07 -22.87 22.34
N SER A 376 -2.46 -21.69 22.25
CA SER A 376 -1.98 -20.93 23.42
C SER A 376 -3.11 -20.59 24.38
N HIS A 377 -4.18 -19.98 23.86
CA HIS A 377 -5.33 -19.57 24.66
C HIS A 377 -6.13 -20.76 25.22
N ALA A 378 -6.14 -21.90 24.51
CA ALA A 378 -6.82 -23.11 24.95
C ALA A 378 -5.95 -24.06 25.81
N GLY A 379 -4.67 -23.75 26.01
CA GLY A 379 -3.73 -24.61 26.76
C GLY A 379 -3.39 -25.93 26.05
N LEU A 380 -3.52 -25.99 24.72
CA LEU A 380 -3.33 -27.20 23.92
C LEU A 380 -1.88 -27.34 23.43
N VAL A 381 -0.94 -27.61 24.35
CA VAL A 381 0.50 -27.65 24.06
C VAL A 381 0.85 -28.65 22.95
N ASP A 382 0.36 -29.88 23.04
CA ASP A 382 0.66 -30.94 22.07
C ASP A 382 0.18 -30.60 20.66
N LYS A 383 -1.01 -29.97 20.53
CA LYS A 383 -1.53 -29.52 19.24
C LYS A 383 -0.74 -28.33 18.71
N GLY A 384 -0.31 -27.41 19.57
CA GLY A 384 0.56 -26.31 19.19
C GLY A 384 1.87 -26.81 18.56
N LEU A 385 2.52 -27.77 19.22
CA LEU A 385 3.74 -28.42 18.71
C LEU A 385 3.49 -29.14 17.38
N MET A 386 2.40 -29.90 17.30
CA MET A 386 2.00 -30.59 16.06
C MET A 386 1.83 -29.58 14.90
N PHE A 387 1.13 -28.46 15.12
CA PHE A 387 0.94 -27.45 14.07
C PHE A 387 2.25 -26.77 13.66
N PHE A 388 3.13 -26.48 14.62
CA PHE A 388 4.44 -25.90 14.34
C PHE A 388 5.30 -26.82 13.46
N GLU A 389 5.31 -28.12 13.75
CA GLU A 389 6.04 -29.10 12.94
C GLU A 389 5.38 -29.33 11.57
N VAL A 390 4.06 -29.38 11.48
CA VAL A 390 3.32 -29.52 10.21
C VAL A 390 3.59 -28.32 9.30
N MET A 391 3.58 -27.10 9.84
CA MET A 391 3.91 -25.86 9.12
C MET A 391 5.28 -25.97 8.42
N LYS A 392 6.30 -26.42 9.16
CA LYS A 392 7.68 -26.54 8.67
C LYS A 392 7.86 -27.71 7.69
N ASN A 393 7.39 -28.89 8.08
CA ASN A 393 7.75 -30.14 7.39
C ASN A 393 6.81 -30.48 6.23
N VAL A 394 5.52 -30.14 6.34
CA VAL A 394 4.51 -30.45 5.32
C VAL A 394 4.31 -29.25 4.39
N TYR A 395 4.05 -28.07 4.95
CA TYR A 395 3.78 -26.86 4.16
C TYR A 395 5.04 -26.09 3.74
N ARG A 396 6.21 -26.46 4.29
CA ARG A 396 7.50 -25.80 4.00
C ARG A 396 7.48 -24.30 4.26
N ILE A 397 6.69 -23.86 5.23
CA ILE A 397 6.63 -22.46 5.66
C ILE A 397 7.75 -22.24 6.67
N THR A 398 8.65 -21.30 6.36
CA THR A 398 9.76 -20.93 7.24
C THR A 398 9.23 -20.16 8.45
N PRO A 399 9.43 -20.64 9.70
CA PRO A 399 8.94 -19.96 10.88
C PRO A 399 9.53 -18.55 11.02
N GLN A 400 8.65 -17.56 11.11
CA GLN A 400 8.98 -16.16 11.43
C GLN A 400 8.93 -15.89 12.94
N MET A 401 9.47 -14.74 13.38
CA MET A 401 9.51 -14.30 14.78
C MET A 401 8.18 -14.48 15.55
N GLN A 402 7.05 -14.18 14.89
CA GLN A 402 5.72 -14.32 15.49
C GLN A 402 5.33 -15.78 15.79
N HIS A 403 5.73 -16.74 14.96
CA HIS A 403 5.46 -18.16 15.22
C HIS A 403 6.21 -18.64 16.47
N TYR A 404 7.48 -18.26 16.61
CA TYR A 404 8.26 -18.56 17.81
C TYR A 404 7.66 -17.90 19.05
N ALA A 405 7.20 -16.64 18.94
CA ALA A 405 6.51 -15.97 20.04
C ALA A 405 5.23 -16.70 20.47
N CYS A 406 4.43 -17.21 19.52
CA CYS A 406 3.27 -18.03 19.84
C CYS A 406 3.65 -19.35 20.54
N MET A 407 4.73 -20.02 20.12
CA MET A 407 5.21 -21.23 20.80
C MET A 407 5.66 -20.97 22.23
N VAL A 408 6.39 -19.87 22.46
CA VAL A 408 6.80 -19.47 23.81
C VAL A 408 5.60 -19.06 24.65
N ASP A 409 4.56 -18.42 24.06
CA ASP A 409 3.31 -18.12 24.77
C ASP A 409 2.54 -19.40 25.15
N ILE A 410 2.51 -20.42 24.27
CA ILE A 410 1.92 -21.73 24.56
C ILE A 410 2.56 -22.36 25.80
N TYR A 411 3.90 -22.47 25.82
CA TYR A 411 4.63 -23.02 26.96
C TYR A 411 4.47 -22.16 28.21
N GLY A 412 4.57 -20.84 28.04
CA GLY A 412 4.46 -19.86 29.11
C GLY A 412 3.11 -19.91 29.82
N ARG A 413 2.00 -19.99 29.08
CA ARG A 413 0.65 -20.13 29.65
C ARG A 413 0.44 -21.48 30.30
N ALA A 414 1.01 -22.55 29.75
CA ALA A 414 0.94 -23.90 30.32
C ALA A 414 1.78 -24.09 31.59
N GLY A 415 2.66 -23.13 31.92
CA GLY A 415 3.55 -23.22 33.08
C GLY A 415 4.84 -23.99 32.83
N LEU A 416 5.07 -24.41 31.58
CA LEU A 416 6.24 -25.13 31.10
C LEU A 416 7.38 -24.15 30.79
N LEU A 417 7.79 -23.41 31.81
CA LEU A 417 8.71 -22.27 31.65
C LEU A 417 10.14 -22.70 31.31
N GLU A 418 10.58 -23.86 31.79
CA GLU A 418 11.91 -24.41 31.46
C GLU A 418 11.97 -24.86 30.00
N GLU A 419 10.89 -25.48 29.52
CA GLU A 419 10.72 -25.86 28.12
C GLU A 419 10.64 -24.63 27.21
N ALA A 420 9.98 -23.56 27.65
CA ALA A 420 9.95 -22.30 26.93
C ALA A 420 11.36 -21.69 26.77
N GLU A 421 12.17 -21.73 27.82
CA GLU A 421 13.55 -21.24 27.79
C GLU A 421 14.45 -22.11 26.90
N GLU A 422 14.30 -23.43 26.98
CA GLU A 422 15.03 -24.37 26.13
C GLU A 422 14.66 -24.19 24.65
N PHE A 423 13.37 -23.99 24.36
CA PHE A 423 12.92 -23.68 23.00
C PHE A 423 13.57 -22.42 22.45
N ILE A 424 13.69 -21.35 23.25
CA ILE A 424 14.38 -20.11 22.86
C ILE A 424 15.85 -20.36 22.52
N ARG A 425 16.55 -21.22 23.28
CA ARG A 425 17.97 -21.57 23.01
C ARG A 425 18.15 -22.31 21.69
N GLN A 426 17.17 -23.11 21.28
CA GLN A 426 17.21 -23.91 20.07
C GLN A 426 16.80 -23.13 18.80
N MET A 427 16.32 -21.90 18.96
CA MET A 427 15.92 -21.08 17.84
C MET A 427 17.10 -20.75 16.91
N PRO A 428 16.90 -20.75 15.58
CA PRO A 428 17.93 -20.37 14.62
C PRO A 428 18.14 -18.85 14.52
N VAL A 429 17.33 -18.06 15.22
CA VAL A 429 17.33 -16.60 15.21
C VAL A 429 17.37 -16.07 16.64
N GLU A 430 18.01 -14.92 16.84
CA GLU A 430 18.08 -14.27 18.15
C GLU A 430 16.70 -13.81 18.60
N ALA A 431 16.38 -14.01 19.88
CA ALA A 431 15.05 -13.70 20.41
C ALA A 431 14.83 -12.19 20.53
N GLU A 432 13.75 -11.70 19.91
CA GLU A 432 13.34 -10.30 19.96
C GLU A 432 12.20 -10.06 20.98
N GLY A 433 11.74 -8.82 21.04
CA GLY A 433 10.80 -8.34 22.04
C GLY A 433 9.51 -9.15 22.24
N PRO A 434 8.82 -9.63 21.18
CA PRO A 434 7.62 -10.45 21.32
C PRO A 434 7.84 -11.76 22.09
N ILE A 435 8.98 -12.41 21.90
CA ILE A 435 9.33 -13.69 22.54
C ILE A 435 9.59 -13.49 24.02
N TRP A 436 10.43 -12.51 24.35
CA TRP A 436 10.67 -12.13 25.74
C TRP A 436 9.38 -11.66 26.41
N GLY A 437 8.52 -10.97 25.66
CA GLY A 437 7.18 -10.58 26.12
C GLY A 437 6.32 -11.77 26.52
N ALA A 438 6.24 -12.79 25.66
CA ALA A 438 5.51 -14.02 25.92
C ALA A 438 6.05 -14.79 27.14
N LEU A 439 7.38 -14.94 27.24
CA LEU A 439 8.00 -15.64 28.37
C LEU A 439 7.79 -14.90 29.71
N LEU A 440 7.96 -13.57 29.71
CA LEU A 440 7.69 -12.73 30.87
C LEU A 440 6.23 -12.82 31.30
N ASN A 441 5.30 -12.88 30.34
CA ASN A 441 3.89 -13.09 30.63
C ASN A 441 3.63 -14.46 31.29
N GLY A 442 4.26 -15.53 30.81
CA GLY A 442 4.21 -16.85 31.46
C GLY A 442 4.76 -16.83 32.89
N CYS A 443 5.94 -16.21 33.09
CA CYS A 443 6.54 -16.05 34.41
C CYS A 443 5.63 -15.28 35.37
N ARG A 444 4.94 -14.24 34.87
CA ARG A 444 3.96 -13.45 35.62
C ARG A 444 2.74 -14.30 36.03
N VAL A 445 2.18 -15.08 35.10
CA VAL A 445 1.01 -15.93 35.37
C VAL A 445 1.32 -16.98 36.43
N HIS A 446 2.52 -17.59 36.38
CA HIS A 446 2.92 -18.69 37.27
C HIS A 446 3.79 -18.27 38.46
N ARG A 447 4.03 -16.96 38.65
CA ARG A 447 4.84 -16.38 39.73
C ARG A 447 6.24 -17.01 39.88
N ASN A 448 6.92 -17.28 38.76
CA ASN A 448 8.27 -17.86 38.77
C ASN A 448 9.37 -16.78 38.81
N GLU A 449 9.73 -16.36 40.02
CA GLU A 449 10.71 -15.28 40.26
C GLU A 449 12.14 -15.65 39.83
N LYS A 450 12.51 -16.93 39.94
CA LYS A 450 13.85 -17.40 39.58
C LYS A 450 14.12 -17.23 38.09
N MET A 451 13.14 -17.58 37.26
CA MET A 451 13.26 -17.39 35.82
C MET A 451 13.25 -15.89 35.43
N PHE A 452 12.54 -15.07 36.19
CA PHE A 452 12.50 -13.62 36.00
C PHE A 452 13.88 -12.96 36.09
N GLU A 453 14.68 -13.33 37.11
CA GLU A 453 16.05 -12.81 37.26
C GLU A 453 17.01 -13.30 36.16
N ARG A 454 16.81 -14.51 35.66
CA ARG A 454 17.60 -15.02 34.52
C ARG A 454 17.30 -14.25 33.24
N ILE A 455 16.03 -13.94 32.97
CA ILE A 455 15.62 -13.12 31.83
C ILE A 455 16.23 -11.70 31.95
N ARG A 456 16.23 -11.11 33.15
CA ARG A 456 16.87 -9.81 33.40
C ARG A 456 18.34 -9.80 32.98
N GLN A 457 19.10 -10.83 33.36
CA GLN A 457 20.52 -10.93 32.99
C GLN A 457 20.68 -11.04 31.47
N CYS A 458 19.92 -11.91 30.81
CA CYS A 458 19.97 -12.07 29.35
C CYS A 458 19.57 -10.79 28.59
N LEU A 459 18.60 -10.01 29.07
CA LEU A 459 18.14 -8.76 28.44
C LEU A 459 19.13 -7.60 28.60
N LEU A 460 19.98 -7.61 29.62
CA LEU A 460 21.05 -6.60 29.79
C LEU A 460 22.22 -6.85 28.83
N ASP A 461 22.43 -8.09 28.43
CA ASP A 461 23.52 -8.50 27.53
C ASP A 461 23.12 -8.42 26.04
N THR A 462 21.83 -8.46 25.71
CA THR A 462 21.33 -8.44 24.32
C THR A 462 21.17 -7.02 23.79
N ARG A 463 21.94 -6.66 22.77
CA ARG A 463 21.81 -5.41 22.02
C ARG A 463 20.62 -5.50 21.06
N GLY A 464 19.44 -5.02 21.46
CA GLY A 464 18.27 -4.96 20.57
C GLY A 464 16.89 -5.04 21.22
N VAL A 465 16.81 -5.01 22.55
CA VAL A 465 15.55 -5.20 23.27
C VAL A 465 14.56 -4.06 22.99
N SER A 466 13.35 -4.42 22.56
CA SER A 466 12.29 -3.46 22.22
C SER A 466 11.80 -2.67 23.44
N ILE A 467 11.32 -1.44 23.22
CA ILE A 467 10.68 -0.59 24.26
C ILE A 467 9.55 -1.35 24.99
N GLY A 468 8.78 -2.14 24.25
CA GLY A 468 7.67 -2.94 24.79
C GLY A 468 8.13 -3.98 25.81
N THR A 469 9.29 -4.59 25.60
CA THR A 469 9.87 -5.61 26.50
C THR A 469 10.35 -4.99 27.81
N PHE A 470 11.02 -3.83 27.75
CA PHE A 470 11.39 -3.11 28.97
C PHE A 470 10.16 -2.59 29.74
N ALA A 471 9.14 -2.11 29.02
CA ALA A 471 7.89 -1.67 29.64
C ALA A 471 7.16 -2.83 30.34
N LEU A 472 7.10 -4.01 29.70
CA LEU A 472 6.50 -5.21 30.29
C LEU A 472 7.31 -5.71 31.49
N LEU A 473 8.65 -5.69 31.40
CA LEU A 473 9.54 -6.04 32.50
C LEU A 473 9.31 -5.10 33.70
N SER A 474 9.26 -3.79 33.48
CA SER A 474 8.97 -2.80 34.53
C SER A 474 7.59 -3.01 35.18
N ASN A 475 6.55 -3.23 34.37
CA ASN A 475 5.20 -3.49 34.87
C ASN A 475 5.16 -4.78 35.70
N THR A 476 5.91 -5.80 35.31
CA THR A 476 5.95 -7.07 36.03
C THR A 476 6.66 -6.91 37.39
N TYR A 477 7.76 -6.16 37.47
CA TYR A 477 8.38 -5.81 38.76
C TYR A 477 7.43 -5.06 39.69
N ALA A 478 6.62 -4.14 39.15
CA ALA A 478 5.65 -3.38 39.95
C ALA A 478 4.54 -4.29 40.53
N ILE A 479 4.07 -5.28 39.78
CA ILE A 479 3.05 -6.25 40.23
C ILE A 479 3.60 -7.22 41.27
N SER A 480 4.90 -7.53 41.23
CA SER A 480 5.59 -8.34 42.24
C SER A 480 6.07 -7.51 43.45
N ASP A 481 5.51 -6.31 43.67
CA ASP A 481 5.86 -5.37 44.75
C ASP A 481 7.34 -4.92 44.80
N ARG A 482 8.10 -5.14 43.73
CA ARG A 482 9.51 -4.75 43.59
C ARG A 482 9.65 -3.40 42.89
N TRP A 483 9.14 -2.37 43.55
CA TRP A 483 9.09 -0.99 43.04
C TRP A 483 10.48 -0.42 42.67
N GLU A 484 11.52 -0.74 43.44
CA GLU A 484 12.89 -0.31 43.13
C GLU A 484 13.41 -0.86 41.80
N ASP A 485 13.19 -2.15 41.53
CA ASP A 485 13.62 -2.77 40.28
C ASP A 485 12.77 -2.27 39.10
N SER A 486 11.47 -2.04 39.32
CA SER A 486 10.62 -1.37 38.33
C SER A 486 11.13 0.03 37.97
N SER A 487 11.59 0.80 38.96
CA SER A 487 12.19 2.12 38.75
C SER A 487 13.51 2.02 37.98
N LYS A 488 14.41 1.11 38.37
CA LYS A 488 15.69 0.89 37.68
C LYS A 488 15.49 0.57 36.19
N VAL A 489 14.50 -0.24 35.85
CA VAL A 489 14.15 -0.54 34.45
C VAL A 489 13.62 0.71 33.73
N ARG A 490 12.77 1.53 34.37
CA ARG A 490 12.26 2.79 33.79
C ARG A 490 13.34 3.84 33.60
N ASP A 491 14.32 3.87 34.50
CA ASP A 491 15.46 4.78 34.41
C ASP A 491 16.39 4.37 33.25
N ALA A 492 16.66 3.07 33.09
CA ALA A 492 17.37 2.55 31.92
C ALA A 492 16.65 2.89 30.60
N MET A 493 15.31 2.75 30.54
CA MET A 493 14.51 3.15 29.38
C MET A 493 14.68 4.66 29.08
N ARG A 494 14.63 5.52 30.10
CA ARG A 494 14.81 6.98 29.94
C ARG A 494 16.20 7.33 29.43
N CYS A 495 17.25 6.70 29.98
CA CYS A 495 18.63 6.91 29.54
C CYS A 495 18.86 6.48 28.08
N MET A 496 18.12 5.48 27.60
CA MET A 496 18.18 5.02 26.20
C MET A 496 17.28 5.84 25.24
N GLY A 497 16.61 6.90 25.72
CA GLY A 497 15.69 7.71 24.91
C GLY A 497 14.38 7.02 24.54
N LEU A 498 14.07 5.89 25.18
CA LEU A 498 12.89 5.08 24.91
C LEU A 498 11.68 5.65 25.67
N LYS A 499 10.76 6.31 24.95
CA LYS A 499 9.47 6.77 25.51
C LYS A 499 8.38 5.73 25.27
N LYS A 500 7.72 5.29 26.34
CA LYS A 500 6.50 4.49 26.27
C LYS A 500 5.37 5.36 25.69
N MET A 501 4.74 4.93 24.60
CA MET A 501 3.38 5.38 24.30
C MET A 501 2.44 4.70 25.30
N ALA A 502 1.61 5.47 26.00
CA ALA A 502 0.63 4.91 26.91
C ALA A 502 -0.30 3.98 26.10
N GLY A 503 -0.44 2.73 26.57
CA GLY A 503 -1.41 1.82 25.99
C GLY A 503 -2.79 2.29 26.39
N SER A 504 -3.61 2.71 25.42
CA SER A 504 -5.01 3.03 25.62
C SER A 504 -5.85 1.78 25.40
N SER A 505 -6.86 1.59 26.24
CA SER A 505 -7.93 0.62 26.01
C SER A 505 -9.23 1.40 25.95
N TRP A 506 -9.97 1.20 24.88
CA TRP A 506 -11.25 1.85 24.64
C TRP A 506 -12.35 0.91 25.07
N ILE A 507 -13.30 1.42 25.84
CA ILE A 507 -14.52 0.73 26.17
C ILE A 507 -15.65 1.60 25.63
N GLU A 508 -16.40 1.04 24.69
CA GLU A 508 -17.66 1.62 24.26
C GLU A 508 -18.69 1.38 25.36
N VAL A 509 -19.23 2.47 25.93
CA VAL A 509 -20.23 2.41 27.00
C VAL A 509 -21.55 2.84 26.40
N GLU A 510 -22.58 2.00 26.52
CA GLU A 510 -23.94 2.37 26.10
C GLU A 510 -24.38 3.64 26.86
N PRO A 511 -24.88 4.68 26.17
CA PRO A 511 -25.28 5.92 26.83
C PRO A 511 -26.47 5.64 27.76
N SER A 512 -26.36 6.08 29.02
CA SER A 512 -27.48 6.06 29.95
C SER A 512 -28.59 6.99 29.44
N THR A 513 -29.85 6.69 29.76
CA THR A 513 -31.08 7.31 29.21
C THR A 513 -31.20 8.85 29.33
N ASN A 514 -30.22 9.55 29.92
CA ASN A 514 -30.19 11.00 30.06
C ASN A 514 -29.25 11.72 29.06
N ASP A 515 -28.47 11.02 28.24
CA ASP A 515 -27.47 11.62 27.32
C ASP A 515 -27.81 11.43 25.83
N GLN A 516 -29.09 11.29 25.46
CA GLN A 516 -29.52 11.04 24.07
C GLN A 516 -29.20 12.17 23.07
N ASP A 517 -28.70 13.33 23.53
CA ASP A 517 -28.38 14.48 22.68
C ASP A 517 -26.85 14.70 22.48
N ASN A 518 -25.98 13.79 22.93
CA ASN A 518 -24.53 13.94 22.74
C ASN A 518 -23.85 12.68 22.15
N PRO A 519 -23.58 12.63 20.82
CA PRO A 519 -22.87 11.52 20.19
C PRO A 519 -21.39 11.37 20.63
N ASP A 520 -20.82 12.38 21.30
CA ASP A 520 -19.45 12.33 21.84
C ASP A 520 -19.36 11.58 23.20
N ALA A 521 -20.47 11.15 23.79
CA ALA A 521 -20.50 10.52 25.11
C ALA A 521 -20.14 9.01 25.13
N CYS A 522 -19.95 8.37 23.96
CA CYS A 522 -19.89 6.89 23.86
C CYS A 522 -18.52 6.26 24.11
N TYR A 523 -17.44 7.05 24.26
CA TYR A 523 -16.09 6.52 24.43
C TYR A 523 -15.50 6.99 25.76
N THR A 524 -15.38 6.08 26.73
CA THR A 524 -14.66 6.39 27.96
C THR A 524 -13.25 5.82 27.92
N PHE A 525 -12.29 6.69 28.24
CA PHE A 525 -10.89 6.33 28.39
C PHE A 525 -10.71 5.47 29.64
N ALA A 526 -10.47 4.16 29.47
CA ALA A 526 -10.06 3.30 30.57
C ALA A 526 -8.53 3.35 30.69
N GLY A 527 -8.01 4.35 31.41
CA GLY A 527 -6.60 4.39 31.81
C GLY A 527 -6.31 3.39 32.92
N LYS A 528 -5.34 2.49 32.73
CA LYS A 528 -4.66 1.77 33.82
C LYS A 528 -3.21 2.18 33.93
#